data_AF-A0A4R0QZ13-F1
#
_entry.id   AF-A0A4R0QZ13-F1
#
_cell.length_a   1.000
_cell.length_b   1.000
_cell.length_c   1.000
_cell.angle_alpha   90.00
_cell.angle_beta   90.00
_cell.angle_gamma   90.00
#
_symmetry.space_group_name_H-M   'P 1'
#
loop_
_entity.id
_entity.type
_entity.pdbx_description
1 polymer ?
#
loop_
_entity_poly.entity_id
_entity_poly.type
_entity_poly.pdbx_seq_one_letter_code
_entity_poly.pdbx_strand_id
1 'polypeptide(L)'
;MARAPQSQRRRFGRGELLQPPAPAPAQALANCLEDLQRHWRMEGSLAAIWEDWPRLAGSQLAPHCRPLSLHNGLLTIGASQPQWRQALQYSRPQLMAALRSAGHSIKDLRIQQHHPAQRAELESEDAIWQRHPSRIDVHGLARCPRCQSPAPAGEMALWGHCGFCRRLELAAPVIASTDQ
;
A
#
# COMPACT_ATOMS: atom_id res chain seq x y z
N MET A 1 -25.47 13.85 -31.59
CA MET A 1 -25.75 12.65 -30.80
C MET A 1 -25.06 11.45 -31.45
N ALA A 2 -23.98 10.94 -30.85
CA ALA A 2 -23.22 9.82 -31.42
C ALA A 2 -24.00 8.51 -31.22
N ARG A 3 -24.33 7.81 -32.31
CA ARG A 3 -24.98 6.49 -32.26
C ARG A 3 -23.90 5.45 -31.95
N ALA A 4 -24.04 4.73 -30.84
CA ALA A 4 -23.16 3.62 -30.48
C ALA A 4 -23.11 2.55 -31.59
N PRO A 5 -21.94 1.96 -31.88
CA PRO A 5 -21.72 0.98 -32.95
C PRO A 5 -22.59 -0.28 -32.76
N GLN A 6 -22.93 -0.96 -33.86
CA GLN A 6 -23.81 -2.15 -33.85
C GLN A 6 -23.29 -3.28 -32.94
N SER A 7 -21.98 -3.40 -32.72
CA SER A 7 -21.36 -4.38 -31.83
C SER A 7 -21.68 -4.18 -30.34
N GLN A 8 -22.19 -3.01 -29.96
CA GLN A 8 -22.60 -2.68 -28.59
C GLN A 8 -24.12 -2.70 -28.42
N ARG A 9 -24.86 -3.29 -29.37
CA ARG A 9 -26.32 -3.35 -29.33
C ARG A 9 -26.79 -4.79 -29.37
N ARG A 10 -27.37 -5.26 -28.27
CA ARG A 10 -28.04 -6.56 -28.22
C ARG A 10 -29.54 -6.33 -28.26
N ARG A 11 -30.21 -6.81 -29.31
CA ARG A 11 -31.68 -6.79 -29.38
C ARG A 11 -32.26 -7.74 -28.33
N PHE A 12 -33.19 -7.23 -27.53
CA PHE A 12 -33.97 -8.01 -26.59
C PHE A 12 -35.46 -7.73 -26.84
N GLY A 13 -36.16 -8.68 -27.45
CA GLY A 13 -37.56 -8.52 -27.86
C GLY A 13 -37.75 -7.33 -28.81
N ARG A 14 -38.58 -6.36 -28.44
CA ARG A 14 -38.82 -5.11 -29.18
C ARG A 14 -37.89 -3.95 -28.79
N GLY A 15 -36.92 -4.17 -27.89
CA GLY A 15 -35.97 -3.15 -27.41
C GLY A 15 -34.51 -3.42 -27.80
N GLU A 16 -33.68 -2.39 -27.76
CA GLU A 16 -32.22 -2.50 -27.90
C GLU A 16 -31.55 -2.24 -26.55
N LEU A 17 -30.75 -3.20 -26.08
CA LEU A 17 -29.90 -3.03 -24.91
C LEU A 17 -28.51 -2.58 -25.37
N LEU A 18 -28.00 -1.51 -24.76
CA LEU A 18 -26.61 -1.09 -24.90
C LEU A 18 -25.74 -2.03 -24.07
N GLN A 19 -24.86 -2.77 -24.74
CA GLN A 19 -23.82 -3.53 -24.08
C GLN A 19 -22.61 -2.64 -23.78
N PRO A 20 -21.94 -2.84 -22.64
CA PRO A 20 -20.66 -2.22 -22.41
C PRO A 20 -19.66 -2.63 -23.50
N PRO A 21 -18.71 -1.76 -23.87
CA PRO A 21 -17.65 -2.10 -24.80
C PRO A 21 -16.95 -3.39 -24.37
N ALA A 22 -16.63 -4.26 -25.33
CA ALA A 22 -15.86 -5.47 -25.06
C ALA A 22 -14.56 -5.09 -24.33
N PRO A 23 -14.16 -5.84 -23.28
CA PRO A 23 -12.91 -5.57 -22.59
C PRO A 23 -11.74 -5.66 -23.59
N ALA A 24 -10.75 -4.79 -23.41
CA ALA A 24 -9.54 -4.82 -24.23
C ALA A 24 -8.91 -6.22 -24.20
N PRO A 25 -8.29 -6.68 -25.29
CA PRO A 25 -7.64 -8.00 -25.32
C PRO A 25 -6.62 -8.11 -24.20
N ALA A 26 -6.51 -9.31 -23.61
CA ALA A 26 -5.54 -9.57 -22.56
C ALA A 26 -4.12 -9.38 -23.12
N GLN A 27 -3.38 -8.45 -22.52
CA GLN A 27 -2.00 -8.15 -22.88
C GLN A 27 -1.05 -8.71 -21.82
N ALA A 28 0.21 -8.92 -22.20
CA ALA A 28 1.25 -9.28 -21.24
C ALA A 28 1.36 -8.18 -20.17
N LEU A 29 1.51 -8.59 -18.90
CA LEU A 29 1.63 -7.66 -17.76
C LEU A 29 2.75 -6.63 -18.00
N ALA A 30 3.85 -7.05 -18.62
CA ALA A 30 4.97 -6.16 -18.97
C ALA A 30 4.53 -4.98 -19.83
N ASN A 31 3.75 -5.22 -20.89
CA ASN A 31 3.29 -4.17 -21.81
C ASN A 31 2.34 -3.20 -21.09
N CYS A 32 1.42 -3.72 -20.26
CA CYS A 32 0.53 -2.88 -19.47
C CYS A 32 1.29 -1.98 -18.49
N LEU A 33 2.33 -2.52 -17.84
CA LEU A 33 3.18 -1.74 -16.93
C LEU A 33 3.99 -0.69 -17.68
N GLU A 34 4.54 -1.00 -18.86
CA GLU A 34 5.26 -0.04 -19.69
C GLU A 34 4.37 1.11 -20.17
N ASP A 35 3.18 0.79 -20.68
CA ASP A 35 2.23 1.79 -21.16
C ASP A 35 1.79 2.72 -20.02
N LEU A 36 1.54 2.15 -18.84
CA LEU A 36 1.20 2.90 -17.64
C LEU A 36 2.38 3.76 -17.14
N GLN A 37 3.62 3.27 -17.22
CA GLN A 37 4.81 4.06 -16.90
C GLN A 37 4.99 5.23 -17.88
N ARG A 38 4.77 5.02 -19.19
CA ARG A 38 4.81 6.10 -20.20
C ARG A 38 3.70 7.12 -19.96
N HIS A 39 2.50 6.65 -19.66
CA HIS A 39 1.35 7.51 -19.36
C HIS A 39 1.63 8.41 -18.15
N TRP A 40 2.14 7.85 -17.05
CA TRP A 40 2.53 8.62 -15.86
C TRP A 40 3.62 9.66 -16.11
N ARG A 41 4.59 9.35 -16.98
CA ARG A 41 5.61 10.32 -17.40
C ARG A 41 5.00 11.46 -18.19
N MET A 42 4.06 11.18 -19.10
CA MET A 42 3.38 12.22 -19.89
C MET A 42 2.46 13.10 -19.04
N GLU A 43 1.76 12.53 -18.06
CA GLU A 43 0.86 13.27 -17.17
C GLU A 43 1.61 14.10 -16.10
N GLY A 44 2.95 13.98 -16.01
CA GLY A 44 3.73 14.67 -14.99
C GLY A 44 3.42 14.17 -13.58
N SER A 45 3.19 12.86 -13.45
CA SER A 45 2.82 12.21 -12.18
C SER A 45 3.96 12.25 -11.15
N LEU A 46 3.60 12.11 -9.87
CA LEU A 46 4.53 11.98 -8.74
C LEU A 46 5.59 10.89 -8.97
N ALA A 47 5.23 9.80 -9.67
CA ALA A 47 6.13 8.69 -9.97
C ALA A 47 7.33 9.11 -10.84
N ALA A 48 7.10 9.97 -11.84
CA ALA A 48 8.17 10.49 -12.68
C ALA A 48 9.12 11.39 -11.88
N ILE A 49 8.56 12.25 -11.01
CA ILE A 49 9.34 13.09 -10.10
C ILE A 49 10.17 12.24 -9.14
N TRP A 50 9.63 11.11 -8.64
CA TRP A 50 10.36 10.18 -7.78
C TRP A 50 11.57 9.55 -8.48
N GLU A 51 11.40 9.15 -9.74
CA GLU A 51 12.47 8.55 -10.54
C GLU A 51 13.60 9.55 -10.83
N ASP A 52 13.23 10.78 -11.21
CA ASP A 52 14.18 11.86 -11.50
C ASP A 52 14.69 12.58 -10.24
N TRP A 53 14.14 12.29 -9.07
CA TRP A 53 14.42 12.99 -7.81
C TRP A 53 15.92 13.10 -7.47
N PRO A 54 16.75 12.05 -7.62
CA PRO A 54 18.19 12.14 -7.35
C PRO A 54 18.90 13.17 -8.22
N ARG A 55 18.46 13.32 -9.48
CA ARG A 55 18.98 14.30 -10.43
C ARG A 55 18.47 15.71 -10.15
N LEU A 56 17.20 15.83 -9.74
CA LEU A 56 16.55 17.11 -9.45
C LEU A 56 17.00 17.74 -8.13
N ALA A 57 17.05 16.95 -7.05
CA ALA A 57 17.43 17.39 -5.71
C ALA A 57 18.95 17.40 -5.48
N GLY A 58 19.69 16.62 -6.27
CA GLY A 58 21.13 16.43 -6.10
C GLY A 58 21.49 15.48 -4.95
N SER A 59 22.76 15.07 -4.90
CA SER A 59 23.26 14.02 -4.00
C SER A 59 23.08 14.32 -2.50
N GLN A 60 23.06 15.59 -2.11
CA GLN A 60 22.95 15.99 -0.70
C GLN A 60 21.50 15.98 -0.19
N LEU A 61 20.53 16.38 -1.03
CA LEU A 61 19.12 16.49 -0.62
C LEU A 61 18.32 15.20 -0.91
N ALA A 62 18.69 14.45 -1.96
CA ALA A 62 17.99 13.22 -2.35
C ALA A 62 17.82 12.16 -1.23
N PRO A 63 18.81 11.84 -0.40
CA PRO A 63 18.65 10.82 0.65
C PRO A 63 17.80 11.29 1.83
N HIS A 64 17.68 12.59 2.06
CA HIS A 64 17.06 13.16 3.27
C HIS A 64 15.72 13.86 3.03
N CYS A 65 15.40 14.18 1.77
CA CYS A 65 14.16 14.80 1.36
C CYS A 65 13.46 13.87 0.37
N ARG A 66 12.14 13.69 0.51
CA ARG A 66 11.36 12.86 -0.40
C ARG A 66 10.09 13.56 -0.88
N PRO A 67 9.70 13.43 -2.16
CA PRO A 67 8.42 13.92 -2.62
C PRO A 67 7.30 13.11 -1.94
N LEU A 68 6.35 13.76 -1.28
CA LEU A 68 5.25 13.10 -0.58
C LEU A 68 3.99 13.03 -1.42
N SER A 69 3.64 14.13 -2.08
CA SER A 69 2.40 14.21 -2.84
C SER A 69 2.43 15.32 -3.89
N LEU A 70 1.70 15.13 -4.98
CA LEU A 70 1.50 16.12 -6.03
C LEU A 70 0.01 16.30 -6.25
N HIS A 71 -0.52 17.48 -5.95
CA HIS A 71 -1.94 17.80 -6.12
C HIS A 71 -2.11 19.19 -6.72
N ASN A 72 -2.88 19.33 -7.81
CA ASN A 72 -3.14 20.62 -8.47
C ASN A 72 -1.88 21.43 -8.83
N GLY A 73 -0.77 20.75 -9.13
CA GLY A 73 0.53 21.38 -9.38
C GLY A 73 1.24 21.89 -8.13
N LEU A 74 0.81 21.51 -6.92
CA LEU A 74 1.51 21.75 -5.67
C LEU A 74 2.22 20.47 -5.25
N LEU A 75 3.56 20.49 -5.28
CA LEU A 75 4.41 19.37 -4.88
C LEU A 75 4.79 19.51 -3.41
N THR A 76 4.36 18.56 -2.59
CA THR A 76 4.74 18.49 -1.18
C THR A 76 6.00 17.66 -1.04
N ILE A 77 7.06 18.23 -0.46
CA ILE A 77 8.32 17.55 -0.17
C ILE A 77 8.50 17.44 1.34
N GLY A 78 8.76 16.23 1.80
CA GLY A 78 9.04 15.91 3.19
C GLY A 78 10.53 15.87 3.46
N ALA A 79 11.02 16.64 4.43
CA ALA A 79 12.39 16.55 4.92
C ALA A 79 12.47 15.74 6.22
N SER A 80 13.39 14.79 6.28
CA SER A 80 13.62 13.90 7.43
C SER A 80 14.08 14.62 8.70
N GLN A 81 14.91 15.66 8.57
CA GLN A 81 15.46 16.43 9.69
C GLN A 81 15.27 17.94 9.50
N PRO A 82 15.25 18.75 10.60
CA PRO A 82 15.07 20.19 10.53
C PRO A 82 16.13 20.93 9.70
N GLN A 83 17.38 20.46 9.75
CA GLN A 83 18.49 21.01 8.95
C GLN A 83 18.26 20.87 7.44
N TRP A 84 17.76 19.71 7.00
CA TRP A 84 17.42 19.47 5.59
C TRP A 84 16.19 20.25 5.16
N ARG A 85 15.24 20.49 6.08
CA ARG A 85 14.11 21.39 5.83
C ARG A 85 14.57 22.82 5.55
N GLN A 86 15.58 23.31 6.28
CA GLN A 86 16.17 24.64 6.06
C GLN A 86 16.95 24.69 4.74
N ALA A 87 17.82 23.70 4.49
CA ALA A 87 18.56 23.61 3.24
C ALA A 87 17.64 23.55 2.02
N LEU A 88 16.55 22.77 2.08
CA LEU A 88 15.55 22.65 1.03
C LEU A 88 14.74 23.95 0.82
N GLN A 89 14.49 24.72 1.89
CA GLN A 89 13.86 26.03 1.76
C GLN A 89 14.77 27.02 1.04
N TYR A 90 16.07 26.99 1.31
CA TYR A 90 17.05 27.85 0.65
C TYR A 90 17.24 27.46 -0.82
N SER A 91 17.27 26.16 -1.13
CA SER A 91 17.40 25.64 -2.51
C SER A 91 16.09 25.57 -3.28
N ARG A 92 14.95 25.98 -2.69
CA ARG A 92 13.62 26.01 -3.30
C ARG A 92 13.60 26.61 -4.73
N PRO A 93 14.18 27.81 -5.00
CA PRO A 93 14.13 28.39 -6.35
C PRO A 93 14.92 27.56 -7.38
N GLN A 94 16.08 27.02 -6.98
CA GLN A 94 16.88 26.15 -7.84
C GLN A 94 16.14 24.84 -8.15
N LEU A 95 15.53 24.23 -7.14
CA LEU A 95 14.73 23.02 -7.32
C LEU A 95 13.51 23.27 -8.21
N MET A 96 12.86 24.43 -8.08
CA MET A 96 11.78 24.83 -8.99
C MET A 96 12.22 24.96 -10.44
N ALA A 97 13.38 25.57 -10.67
CA ALA A 97 13.95 25.67 -12.01
C ALA A 97 14.27 24.29 -12.60
N ALA A 98 14.88 23.41 -11.80
CA ALA A 98 15.19 22.04 -12.22
C ALA A 98 13.91 21.25 -12.57
N LEU A 99 12.89 21.31 -11.72
CA LEU A 99 11.61 20.64 -11.93
C LEU A 99 10.89 21.12 -13.21
N ARG A 100 10.90 22.43 -13.46
CA ARG A 100 10.34 23.01 -14.70
C ARG A 100 11.14 22.60 -15.93
N SER A 101 12.48 22.55 -15.82
CA SER A 101 13.35 22.11 -16.93
C SER A 101 13.16 20.64 -17.29
N ALA A 102 12.74 19.81 -16.33
CA ALA A 102 12.38 18.41 -16.56
C ALA A 102 10.98 18.22 -17.18
N GLY A 103 10.23 19.30 -17.43
CA GLY A 103 8.92 19.25 -18.06
C GLY A 103 7.76 19.02 -17.08
N HIS A 104 7.97 19.08 -15.77
CA HIS A 104 6.90 18.97 -14.78
C HIS A 104 6.20 20.33 -14.58
N SER A 105 4.88 20.36 -14.78
CA SER A 105 4.04 21.56 -14.59
C SER A 105 3.71 21.77 -13.11
N ILE A 106 4.69 22.22 -12.32
CA ILE A 106 4.55 22.49 -10.88
C ILE A 106 4.43 23.99 -10.65
N LYS A 107 3.32 24.39 -10.02
CA LYS A 107 2.97 25.76 -9.65
C LYS A 107 3.65 26.18 -8.36
N ASP A 108 3.71 25.29 -7.37
CA ASP A 108 4.28 25.61 -6.06
C ASP A 108 4.88 24.40 -5.33
N LEU A 109 5.78 24.67 -4.37
CA LEU A 109 6.39 23.67 -3.49
C LEU A 109 5.92 23.86 -2.05
N ARG A 110 5.46 22.79 -1.41
CA ARG A 110 5.19 22.79 0.04
C ARG A 110 6.23 21.95 0.76
N ILE A 111 7.01 22.57 1.63
CA ILE A 111 8.04 21.87 2.40
C ILE A 111 7.45 21.55 3.77
N GLN A 112 7.42 20.26 4.12
CA GLN A 112 6.95 19.79 5.42
C GLN A 112 8.05 19.02 6.13
N GLN A 113 8.08 19.12 7.46
CA GLN A 113 8.86 18.20 8.25
C GLN A 113 8.18 16.83 8.19
N HIS A 114 8.93 15.84 7.74
CA HIS A 114 8.43 14.50 7.60
C HIS A 114 9.39 13.56 8.29
N HIS A 115 9.02 13.14 9.51
CA HIS A 115 9.74 12.07 10.18
C HIS A 115 9.22 10.75 9.59
N PRO A 116 10.00 10.02 8.77
CA PRO A 116 9.58 8.69 8.37
C PRO A 116 9.39 7.89 9.65
N ALA A 117 8.20 7.34 9.86
CA ALA A 117 7.99 6.41 10.97
C ALA A 117 9.08 5.35 10.87
N GLN A 118 9.90 5.24 11.92
CA GLN A 118 10.96 4.26 11.97
C GLN A 118 10.29 2.91 11.81
N ARG A 119 10.54 2.25 10.68
CA ARG A 119 9.99 0.92 10.44
C ARG A 119 10.63 0.05 11.49
N ALA A 120 9.85 -0.45 12.44
CA ALA A 120 10.35 -1.42 13.41
C ALA A 120 10.98 -2.55 12.60
N GLU A 121 12.23 -2.89 12.94
CA GLU A 121 12.89 -4.08 12.40
C GLU A 121 11.93 -5.24 12.67
N LEU A 122 11.36 -5.81 11.60
CA LEU A 122 10.46 -6.94 11.75
C LEU A 122 11.35 -8.11 12.16
N GLU A 123 10.98 -8.78 13.25
CA GLU A 123 11.68 -10.01 13.64
C GLU A 123 11.64 -11.01 12.49
N SER A 124 12.71 -11.78 12.33
CA SER A 124 12.78 -12.78 11.27
C SER A 124 11.68 -13.83 11.45
N GLU A 125 11.17 -14.34 10.33
CA GLU A 125 10.17 -15.40 10.33
C GLU A 125 10.65 -16.62 11.14
N ASP A 126 11.94 -16.96 11.03
CA ASP A 126 12.57 -18.04 11.81
C ASP A 126 12.49 -17.79 13.31
N ALA A 127 12.80 -16.57 13.76
CA ALA A 127 12.74 -16.20 15.18
C ALA A 127 11.29 -16.24 15.71
N ILE A 128 10.33 -15.81 14.90
CA ILE A 128 8.89 -15.90 15.22
C ILE A 128 8.47 -17.37 15.31
N TRP A 129 8.88 -18.20 14.35
CA TRP A 129 8.53 -19.63 14.31
C TRP A 129 9.13 -20.43 15.45
N GLN A 130 10.36 -20.13 15.88
CA GLN A 130 11.01 -20.86 16.98
C GLN A 130 10.27 -20.73 18.31
N ARG A 131 9.56 -19.63 18.54
CA ARG A 131 8.76 -19.39 19.76
C ARG A 131 7.25 -19.53 19.52
N HIS A 132 6.85 -20.10 18.38
CA HIS A 132 5.45 -20.14 18.03
C HIS A 132 4.67 -21.09 18.96
N PRO A 133 3.53 -20.68 19.53
CA PRO A 133 2.78 -21.45 20.54
C PRO A 133 2.39 -22.87 20.09
N SER A 134 2.16 -23.07 18.78
CA SER A 134 1.82 -24.37 18.20
C SER A 134 3.03 -25.29 17.97
N ARG A 135 4.27 -24.90 18.30
CA ARG A 135 5.47 -25.74 18.16
C ARG A 135 5.53 -26.79 19.26
N ILE A 136 5.12 -28.00 18.89
CA ILE A 136 5.08 -29.16 19.77
C ILE A 136 6.49 -29.61 20.19
N ASP A 137 7.48 -29.44 19.34
CA ASP A 137 8.89 -29.75 19.62
C ASP A 137 9.49 -28.83 20.70
N VAL A 138 9.00 -27.59 20.82
CA VAL A 138 9.49 -26.60 21.80
C VAL A 138 8.68 -26.65 23.08
N HIS A 139 7.35 -26.69 22.99
CA HIS A 139 6.47 -26.59 24.15
C HIS A 139 5.94 -27.94 24.64
N GLY A 140 6.08 -29.02 23.86
CA GLY A 140 5.51 -30.33 24.17
C GLY A 140 3.99 -30.40 23.94
N LEU A 141 3.40 -31.53 24.33
CA LEU A 141 1.96 -31.78 24.28
C LEU A 141 1.35 -31.76 25.67
N ALA A 142 0.15 -31.19 25.79
CA ALA A 142 -0.73 -31.41 26.94
C ALA A 142 -2.15 -31.73 26.46
N ARG A 143 -3.02 -32.15 27.38
CA ARG A 143 -4.42 -32.43 27.07
C ARG A 143 -5.25 -31.17 27.27
N CYS A 144 -6.06 -30.83 26.28
CA CYS A 144 -6.99 -29.71 26.37
C CYS A 144 -8.04 -29.97 27.47
N PRO A 145 -8.31 -29.05 28.40
CA PRO A 145 -9.32 -29.26 29.43
C PRO A 145 -10.75 -29.34 28.90
N ARG A 146 -11.02 -28.77 27.70
CA ARG A 146 -12.38 -28.67 27.14
C ARG A 146 -12.78 -29.87 26.27
N CYS A 147 -11.85 -30.40 25.48
CA CYS A 147 -12.12 -31.52 24.56
C CYS A 147 -11.21 -32.74 24.78
N GLN A 148 -10.25 -32.65 25.72
CA GLN A 148 -9.29 -33.70 26.07
C GLN A 148 -8.33 -34.13 24.94
N SER A 149 -8.40 -33.50 23.77
CA SER A 149 -7.48 -33.73 22.66
C SER A 149 -6.04 -33.34 23.03
N PRO A 150 -5.02 -34.07 22.52
CA PRO A 150 -3.63 -33.66 22.64
C PRO A 150 -3.42 -32.38 21.82
N ALA A 151 -2.90 -31.35 22.47
CA ALA A 151 -2.63 -30.05 21.87
C ALA A 151 -1.26 -29.53 22.30
N PRO A 152 -0.65 -28.59 21.56
CA PRO A 152 0.65 -28.00 21.91
C PRO A 152 0.56 -27.22 23.22
N ALA A 153 1.46 -27.44 24.18
CA ALA A 153 1.38 -26.80 25.50
C ALA A 153 1.43 -25.27 25.43
N GLY A 154 2.08 -24.71 24.40
CA GLY A 154 2.10 -23.28 24.15
C GLY A 154 0.71 -22.71 23.87
N GLU A 155 -0.17 -23.45 23.20
CA GLU A 155 -1.58 -23.03 22.98
C GLU A 155 -2.37 -23.05 24.29
N MET A 156 -2.16 -24.04 25.15
CA MET A 156 -2.79 -24.06 26.48
C MET A 156 -2.27 -22.95 27.37
N ALA A 157 -0.99 -22.58 27.29
CA ALA A 157 -0.45 -21.43 28.01
C ALA A 157 -1.02 -20.10 27.49
N LEU A 158 -1.27 -19.99 26.18
CA LEU A 158 -1.77 -18.77 25.57
C LEU A 158 -3.29 -18.59 25.71
N TRP A 159 -4.06 -19.65 25.52
CA TRP A 159 -5.53 -19.61 25.44
C TRP A 159 -6.24 -20.42 26.54
N GLY A 160 -5.53 -21.21 27.33
CA GLY A 160 -6.13 -22.13 28.32
C GLY A 160 -6.75 -23.39 27.71
N HIS A 161 -6.85 -23.50 26.38
CA HIS A 161 -7.39 -24.64 25.66
C HIS A 161 -6.81 -24.71 24.24
N CYS A 162 -7.03 -25.83 23.54
CA CYS A 162 -6.48 -26.02 22.19
C CYS A 162 -7.05 -25.04 21.14
N GLY A 163 -6.33 -24.87 20.03
CA GLY A 163 -6.73 -24.00 18.91
C GLY A 163 -8.07 -24.36 18.26
N PHE A 164 -8.48 -25.63 18.28
CA PHE A 164 -9.81 -26.03 17.80
C PHE A 164 -10.93 -25.53 18.70
N CYS A 165 -10.77 -25.64 20.02
CA CYS A 165 -11.71 -25.06 20.98
C CYS A 165 -11.74 -23.54 20.87
N ARG A 166 -10.60 -22.90 20.62
CA ARG A 166 -10.52 -21.44 20.37
C ARG A 166 -11.28 -21.04 19.12
N ARG A 167 -11.16 -21.79 18.03
CA ARG A 167 -11.93 -21.55 16.80
C ARG A 167 -13.43 -21.64 17.05
N LEU A 168 -13.88 -22.66 17.80
CA LEU A 168 -15.30 -22.84 18.13
C LEU A 168 -15.83 -21.72 19.01
N GLU A 169 -15.02 -21.23 19.95
CA GLU A 169 -15.36 -20.07 20.78
C GLU A 169 -15.50 -18.79 19.95
N LEU A 170 -14.52 -18.50 19.07
CA LEU A 170 -14.56 -17.33 18.19
C LEU A 170 -15.69 -17.39 17.15
N ALA A 171 -16.12 -18.60 16.78
CA ALA A 171 -17.24 -18.83 15.87
C ALA A 171 -18.60 -18.83 16.58
N ALA A 172 -18.63 -18.83 17.92
CA ALA A 172 -19.88 -18.78 18.66
C ALA A 172 -20.53 -17.40 18.43
N PRO A 173 -21.85 -17.35 18.12
CA PRO A 173 -22.55 -16.08 18.01
C PRO A 173 -22.47 -15.37 19.36
N VAL A 174 -22.11 -14.09 19.35
CA VAL A 174 -22.21 -13.22 20.53
C VAL A 174 -23.70 -13.09 20.84
N ILE A 175 -24.21 -13.95 21.72
CA ILE A 175 -25.56 -13.80 22.26
C ILE A 175 -25.48 -12.53 23.10
N ALA A 176 -25.98 -11.42 22.55
CA ALA A 176 -26.19 -10.21 23.32
C ALA A 176 -27.09 -10.59 24.49
N SER A 177 -26.52 -10.59 25.69
CA SER A 177 -27.27 -10.67 26.94
C SER A 177 -28.22 -9.47 26.94
N THR A 178 -29.49 -9.70 26.60
CA THR A 178 -30.56 -8.76 26.93
C THR A 178 -30.70 -8.79 28.44
N ASP A 179 -29.99 -7.89 29.11
CA ASP A 179 -30.20 -7.57 30.53
C ASP A 179 -31.64 -7.06 30.70
N GLN A 180 -32.32 -7.58 31.73
CA GLN A 180 -33.64 -7.16 32.19
C GLN A 180 -33.53 -5.88 33.02
#